data_AF-A0A2W6V5G2-F1
#
_entry.id   AF-A0A2W6V5G2-F1
#
_cell.length_a   1.000
_cell.length_b   1.000
_cell.length_c   1.000
_cell.angle_alpha   90.00
_cell.angle_beta   90.00
_cell.angle_gamma   90.00
#
_symmetry.space_group_name_H-M   'P 1'
#
loop_
_entity.id
_entity.type
_entity.pdbx_description
1 polymer ?
#
loop_
_entity_poly.entity_id
_entity_poly.type
_entity_poly.pdbx_seq_one_letter_code
_entity_poly.pdbx_strand_id
1 'polypeptide(L)'
;MTTRTTEHVPEDFTRSEGLRALLNRLHEGGPGAWQCDPVAADLMAYAADKYGALARKHGLDPWEAASAAFDVMRTKAARTANDPWGVVTHAVRITCIAEERGQGLLCSVHQARRPHISAFHDAERLSDRENPLTDYHTAFHVTDPDPTGTDEPASTTACCSTDSAVEDAIALFTLLGWPPHVARAGVEHICQALARAGSRQSAYEALRRDKHARALLDVNSTAWTALLKALLGHPSPAYAATAAGRGILLRLLIGESLRALLRDDDLVLMISLAAPKRGGRS
;
A
#
# COMPACT_ATOMS: atom_id res chain seq x y z
N MET A 1 -44.36 58.18 -17.27
CA MET A 1 -43.22 57.27 -17.01
C MET A 1 -43.33 56.12 -17.99
N THR A 2 -42.52 56.13 -19.04
CA THR A 2 -42.56 55.14 -20.12
C THR A 2 -41.67 53.96 -19.72
N THR A 3 -42.27 52.84 -19.35
CA THR A 3 -41.57 51.57 -19.14
C THR A 3 -41.03 51.10 -20.48
N ARG A 4 -39.71 51.18 -20.64
CA ARG A 4 -38.99 50.69 -21.82
C ARG A 4 -38.85 49.18 -21.67
N THR A 5 -39.80 48.43 -22.22
CA THR A 5 -39.67 46.99 -22.42
C THR A 5 -38.59 46.80 -23.47
N THR A 6 -37.37 46.50 -23.04
CA THR A 6 -36.31 46.03 -23.94
C THR A 6 -36.70 44.63 -24.38
N GLU A 7 -37.22 44.50 -25.60
CA GLU A 7 -37.34 43.23 -26.30
C GLU A 7 -35.95 42.57 -26.34
N HIS A 8 -35.78 41.54 -25.52
CA HIS A 8 -34.54 40.78 -25.45
C HIS A 8 -34.54 39.81 -26.62
N VAL A 9 -33.76 40.13 -27.65
CA VAL A 9 -33.45 39.18 -28.74
C VAL A 9 -32.95 37.89 -28.09
N PRO A 10 -33.44 36.70 -28.48
CA PRO A 10 -32.91 35.44 -27.97
C PRO A 10 -31.39 35.42 -28.15
N GLU A 11 -30.66 35.37 -27.05
CA GLU A 11 -29.20 35.34 -27.07
C GLU A 11 -28.77 34.03 -27.75
N ASP A 12 -28.33 34.10 -29.01
CA ASP A 12 -27.84 32.93 -29.75
C ASP A 12 -26.47 32.51 -29.20
N PHE A 13 -26.47 31.80 -28.08
CA PHE A 13 -25.28 31.31 -27.38
C PHE A 13 -24.44 30.33 -28.21
N THR A 14 -24.97 29.82 -29.34
CA THR A 14 -24.20 28.99 -30.26
C THR A 14 -23.08 29.80 -30.94
N ARG A 15 -23.27 31.12 -31.05
CA ARG A 15 -22.28 32.07 -31.56
C ARG A 15 -21.49 32.74 -30.43
N SER A 16 -20.26 33.11 -30.72
CA SER A 16 -19.35 33.75 -29.76
C SER A 16 -19.86 35.08 -29.20
N GLU A 17 -20.57 35.88 -30.01
CA GLU A 17 -21.19 37.14 -29.55
C GLU A 17 -22.39 36.92 -28.63
N GLY A 18 -23.27 35.97 -28.96
CA GLY A 18 -24.42 35.64 -28.14
C GLY A 18 -24.01 35.00 -26.81
N LEU A 19 -22.98 34.13 -26.83
CA LEU A 19 -22.40 33.61 -25.59
C LEU A 19 -21.85 34.75 -24.72
N ARG A 20 -21.16 35.73 -25.31
CA ARG A 20 -20.64 36.88 -24.54
C ARG A 20 -21.76 37.68 -23.88
N ALA A 21 -22.83 37.96 -24.62
CA ALA A 21 -23.99 38.68 -24.10
C ALA A 21 -24.61 37.93 -22.90
N LEU A 22 -24.86 36.63 -23.07
CA LEU A 22 -25.38 35.75 -22.03
C LEU A 22 -24.49 35.74 -20.78
N LEU A 23 -23.17 35.57 -20.94
CA LEU A 23 -22.26 35.54 -19.79
C LEU A 23 -22.17 36.88 -19.05
N ASN A 24 -22.31 38.02 -19.76
CA ASN A 24 -22.37 39.33 -19.12
C ASN A 24 -23.68 39.52 -18.36
N ARG A 25 -24.82 39.14 -18.97
CA ARG A 25 -26.14 39.18 -18.33
C ARG A 25 -26.18 38.33 -17.05
N LEU A 26 -25.67 37.10 -17.13
CA LEU A 26 -25.58 36.19 -15.97
C LEU A 26 -24.62 36.72 -14.90
N HIS A 27 -23.58 37.46 -15.27
CA HIS A 27 -22.67 38.08 -14.31
C HIS A 27 -23.31 39.28 -13.60
N GLU A 28 -24.04 40.13 -14.34
CA GLU A 28 -24.78 41.27 -13.80
C GLU A 28 -25.95 40.83 -12.90
N GLY A 29 -26.57 39.69 -13.21
CA GLY A 29 -27.63 39.07 -12.39
C GLY A 29 -27.16 38.57 -11.01
N GLY A 30 -25.85 38.52 -10.75
CA GLY A 30 -25.31 38.23 -9.43
C GLY A 30 -25.31 36.74 -9.01
N PRO A 31 -25.09 36.46 -7.71
CA PRO A 31 -25.02 35.09 -7.18
C PRO A 31 -26.38 34.38 -7.33
N GLY A 32 -26.41 33.28 -8.07
CA GLY A 32 -27.63 32.48 -8.29
C GLY A 32 -28.32 32.71 -9.64
N ALA A 33 -27.89 33.70 -10.44
CA ALA A 33 -28.46 33.95 -11.77
C ALA A 33 -28.42 32.69 -12.67
N TRP A 34 -27.36 31.89 -12.57
CA TRP A 34 -27.22 30.64 -13.32
C TRP A 34 -28.23 29.54 -12.93
N GLN A 35 -28.75 29.53 -11.70
CA GLN A 35 -29.60 28.45 -11.20
C GLN A 35 -31.04 28.54 -11.72
N CYS A 36 -31.53 29.76 -11.91
CA CYS A 36 -32.92 30.03 -12.28
C CYS A 36 -33.08 30.38 -13.77
N ASP A 37 -31.98 30.46 -14.52
CA ASP A 37 -32.00 30.90 -15.91
C ASP A 37 -32.19 29.71 -16.88
N PRO A 38 -33.28 29.68 -17.66
CA PRO A 38 -33.53 28.57 -18.59
C PRO A 38 -32.51 28.54 -19.74
N VAL A 39 -32.01 29.69 -20.19
CA VAL A 39 -30.99 29.78 -21.25
C VAL A 39 -29.65 29.26 -20.76
N ALA A 40 -29.32 29.46 -19.48
CA ALA A 40 -28.14 28.85 -18.87
C ALA A 40 -28.26 27.32 -18.82
N ALA A 41 -29.44 26.77 -18.56
CA ALA A 41 -29.67 25.32 -18.62
C ALA A 41 -29.49 24.78 -20.05
N ASP A 42 -30.04 25.45 -21.05
CA ASP A 42 -29.88 25.10 -22.47
C ASP A 42 -28.41 25.19 -22.92
N LEU A 43 -27.68 26.22 -22.46
CA LEU A 43 -26.25 26.36 -22.69
C LEU A 43 -25.46 25.17 -22.13
N MET A 44 -25.81 24.69 -20.93
CA MET A 44 -25.14 23.53 -20.31
C MET A 44 -25.40 22.24 -21.09
N ALA A 45 -26.64 22.02 -21.55
CA ALA A 45 -26.96 20.88 -22.41
C ALA A 45 -26.20 20.95 -23.74
N TYR A 46 -26.13 22.13 -24.35
CA TYR A 46 -25.35 22.35 -25.57
C TYR A 46 -23.84 22.13 -25.35
N ALA A 47 -23.29 22.56 -24.21
CA ALA A 47 -21.88 22.33 -23.88
C ALA A 47 -21.56 20.83 -23.71
N ALA A 48 -22.46 20.07 -23.07
CA ALA A 48 -22.32 18.62 -22.93
C ALA A 48 -22.30 17.92 -24.29
N ASP A 49 -23.20 18.29 -25.21
CA ASP A 49 -23.21 17.72 -26.57
C ASP A 49 -21.94 18.13 -27.36
N LYS A 50 -21.62 19.42 -27.36
CA LYS A 50 -20.46 20.00 -28.07
C LYS A 50 -19.13 19.37 -27.67
N TYR A 51 -18.93 19.11 -26.39
CA TYR A 51 -17.70 18.51 -25.87
C TYR A 51 -17.79 16.99 -25.66
N GLY A 52 -18.93 16.36 -25.95
CA GLY A 52 -19.14 14.93 -25.68
C GLY A 52 -18.20 14.01 -26.47
N ALA A 53 -17.78 14.38 -27.68
CA ALA A 53 -16.75 13.62 -28.41
C ALA A 53 -15.35 13.77 -27.78
N LEU A 54 -15.03 14.96 -27.26
CA LEU A 54 -13.76 15.23 -26.59
C LEU A 54 -13.70 14.53 -25.23
N ALA A 55 -14.78 14.56 -24.45
CA ALA A 55 -14.89 13.85 -23.18
C ALA A 55 -14.65 12.34 -23.36
N ARG A 56 -15.36 11.72 -24.32
CA ARG A 56 -15.21 10.30 -24.63
C ARG A 56 -13.80 9.93 -25.09
N LYS A 57 -13.10 10.82 -25.80
CA LYS A 57 -11.69 10.59 -26.18
C LYS A 57 -10.77 10.42 -24.96
N HIS A 58 -11.09 11.08 -23.85
CA HIS A 58 -10.33 11.05 -22.61
C HIS A 58 -10.97 10.14 -21.54
N GLY A 59 -11.95 9.31 -21.90
CA GLY A 59 -12.63 8.39 -20.97
C GLY A 59 -13.58 9.06 -19.97
N LEU A 60 -14.00 10.30 -20.24
CA LEU A 60 -14.82 11.12 -19.34
C LEU A 60 -16.29 11.16 -19.77
N ASP A 61 -17.17 11.45 -18.82
CA ASP A 61 -18.58 11.71 -19.11
C ASP A 61 -18.76 13.10 -19.77
N PRO A 62 -19.67 13.26 -20.76
CA PRO A 62 -19.94 14.55 -21.37
C PRO A 62 -20.29 15.67 -20.38
N TRP A 63 -20.95 15.36 -19.25
CA TRP A 63 -21.28 16.34 -18.22
C TRP A 63 -20.08 16.76 -17.37
N GLU A 64 -19.03 15.94 -17.28
CA GLU A 64 -17.76 16.35 -16.66
C GLU A 64 -17.08 17.44 -17.50
N ALA A 65 -17.06 17.27 -18.83
CA ALA A 65 -16.57 18.31 -19.74
C ALA A 65 -17.44 19.57 -19.74
N ALA A 66 -18.76 19.43 -19.62
CA ALA A 66 -19.68 20.56 -19.48
C ALA A 66 -19.42 21.33 -18.16
N SER A 67 -19.17 20.62 -17.06
CA SER A 67 -18.84 21.24 -15.77
C SER A 67 -17.52 22.03 -15.84
N ALA A 68 -16.50 21.49 -16.51
CA ALA A 68 -15.27 22.22 -16.79
C ALA A 68 -15.50 23.47 -17.66
N ALA A 69 -16.41 23.39 -18.64
CA ALA A 69 -16.79 24.53 -19.47
C ALA A 69 -17.46 25.62 -18.62
N PHE A 70 -18.38 25.25 -17.74
CA PHE A 70 -19.07 26.13 -16.81
C PHE A 70 -18.11 26.90 -15.89
N ASP A 71 -17.14 26.21 -15.30
CA ASP A 71 -16.13 26.86 -14.44
C ASP A 71 -15.37 27.96 -15.19
N VAL A 72 -15.04 27.71 -16.46
CA VAL A 72 -14.36 28.68 -17.32
C VAL A 72 -15.29 29.83 -17.71
N MET A 73 -16.54 29.55 -18.04
CA MET A 73 -17.56 30.54 -18.41
C MET A 73 -17.83 31.56 -17.28
N ARG A 74 -17.67 31.15 -16.01
CA ARG A 74 -17.80 32.05 -14.85
C ARG A 74 -16.63 33.01 -14.68
N THR A 75 -15.48 32.74 -15.30
CA THR A 75 -14.30 33.60 -15.19
C THR A 75 -14.45 34.89 -16.00
N LYS A 76 -13.73 35.94 -15.57
CA LYS A 76 -13.63 37.19 -16.35
C LYS A 76 -13.05 36.95 -17.74
N ALA A 77 -12.13 35.99 -17.88
CA ALA A 77 -11.45 35.69 -19.13
C ALA A 77 -12.42 35.25 -20.24
N ALA A 78 -13.37 34.36 -19.94
CA ALA A 78 -14.38 33.95 -20.90
C ALA A 78 -15.32 35.11 -21.30
N ARG A 79 -15.68 35.98 -20.35
CA ARG A 79 -16.57 37.15 -20.60
C ARG A 79 -15.94 38.21 -21.47
N THR A 80 -14.66 38.54 -21.26
CA THR A 80 -13.98 39.63 -21.97
C THR A 80 -13.24 39.16 -23.24
N ALA A 81 -13.29 37.88 -23.57
CA ALA A 81 -12.61 37.34 -24.73
C ALA A 81 -13.25 37.80 -26.05
N ASN A 82 -12.41 38.06 -27.06
CA ASN A 82 -12.85 38.27 -28.44
C ASN A 82 -13.54 37.01 -29.02
N ASP A 83 -13.14 35.83 -28.55
CA ASP A 83 -13.81 34.56 -28.83
C ASP A 83 -13.98 33.74 -27.55
N PRO A 84 -15.14 33.84 -26.85
CA PRO A 84 -15.41 33.09 -25.64
C PRO A 84 -15.39 31.58 -25.86
N TRP A 85 -15.90 31.10 -26.99
CA TRP A 85 -15.92 29.66 -27.31
C TRP A 85 -14.51 29.10 -27.51
N GLY A 86 -13.60 29.86 -28.11
CA GLY A 86 -12.19 29.48 -28.22
C GLY A 86 -11.52 29.32 -26.85
N VAL A 87 -11.74 30.27 -25.93
CA VAL A 87 -11.21 30.20 -24.56
C VAL A 87 -11.77 28.99 -23.80
N VAL A 88 -13.08 28.79 -23.85
CA VAL A 88 -13.75 27.66 -23.18
C VAL A 88 -13.24 26.34 -23.75
N THR A 89 -13.20 26.19 -25.07
CA THR A 89 -12.75 24.95 -25.73
C THR A 89 -11.31 24.60 -25.37
N HIS A 90 -10.42 25.59 -25.35
CA HIS A 90 -9.03 25.38 -24.97
C HIS A 90 -8.91 24.93 -23.51
N ALA A 91 -9.65 25.57 -22.61
CA ALA A 91 -9.62 25.23 -21.19
C ALA A 91 -10.27 23.87 -20.88
N VAL A 92 -11.37 23.51 -21.56
CA VAL A 92 -12.00 22.18 -21.46
C VAL A 92 -11.03 21.11 -21.94
N ARG A 93 -10.33 21.33 -23.06
CA ARG A 93 -9.31 20.40 -23.55
C ARG A 93 -8.20 20.15 -22.52
N ILE A 94 -7.65 21.21 -21.93
CA ILE A 94 -6.61 21.08 -20.88
C ILE A 94 -7.18 20.30 -19.69
N THR A 95 -8.43 20.57 -19.31
CA THR A 95 -9.08 19.89 -18.19
C THR A 95 -9.27 18.42 -18.46
N CYS A 96 -9.79 18.03 -19.63
CA CYS A 96 -9.95 16.62 -19.99
C CYS A 96 -8.62 15.85 -19.94
N ILE A 97 -7.53 16.46 -20.44
CA ILE A 97 -6.18 15.87 -20.35
C ILE A 97 -5.73 15.72 -18.88
N ALA A 98 -6.00 16.72 -18.04
CA ALA A 98 -5.63 16.68 -16.63
C ALA A 98 -6.45 15.68 -15.82
N GLU A 99 -7.72 15.47 -16.17
CA GLU A 99 -8.61 14.46 -15.57
C GLU A 99 -8.11 13.06 -15.91
N GLU A 100 -7.87 12.76 -17.19
CA GLU A 100 -7.29 11.49 -17.63
C GLU A 100 -5.97 11.20 -16.90
N ARG A 101 -5.09 12.20 -16.80
CA ARG A 101 -3.85 12.10 -16.04
C ARG A 101 -4.07 11.92 -14.54
N GLY A 102 -5.06 12.58 -13.95
CA GLY A 102 -5.40 12.43 -12.54
C GLY A 102 -5.88 11.01 -12.23
N GLN A 103 -6.71 10.44 -13.09
CA GLN A 103 -7.18 9.05 -13.00
C GLN A 103 -6.01 8.07 -13.14
N GLY A 104 -5.14 8.26 -14.14
CA GLY A 104 -3.94 7.44 -14.32
C GLY A 104 -3.01 7.51 -13.13
N LEU A 105 -2.74 8.70 -12.57
CA LEU A 105 -1.83 8.90 -11.45
C LEU A 105 -2.46 8.67 -10.05
N LEU A 106 -3.76 8.34 -9.99
CA LEU A 106 -4.54 8.23 -8.75
C LEU A 106 -4.42 9.49 -7.85
N CYS A 107 -4.48 10.67 -8.46
CA CYS A 107 -4.36 11.94 -7.76
C CYS A 107 -5.42 12.95 -8.21
N SER A 108 -5.53 14.06 -7.48
CA SER A 108 -6.46 15.13 -7.85
C SER A 108 -6.06 15.82 -9.16
N VAL A 109 -7.05 16.30 -9.90
CA VAL A 109 -6.89 17.04 -11.17
C VAL A 109 -5.97 18.25 -11.02
N HIS A 110 -6.08 18.96 -9.90
CA HIS A 110 -5.23 20.11 -9.61
C HIS A 110 -3.76 19.70 -9.43
N GLN A 111 -3.51 18.53 -8.83
CA GLN A 111 -2.18 17.98 -8.68
C GLN A 111 -1.63 17.46 -10.01
N ALA A 112 -2.46 16.80 -10.82
CA ALA A 112 -2.09 16.29 -12.15
C ALA A 112 -1.63 17.39 -13.13
N ARG A 113 -2.06 18.64 -12.93
CA ARG A 113 -1.61 19.81 -13.72
C ARG A 113 -0.19 20.28 -13.40
N ARG A 114 0.43 19.79 -12.32
CA ARG A 114 1.76 20.24 -11.92
C ARG A 114 2.83 19.54 -12.77
N PRO A 115 3.80 20.27 -13.37
CA PRO A 115 4.80 19.67 -14.25
C PRO A 115 5.61 18.53 -13.63
N HIS A 116 5.91 18.63 -12.33
CA HIS A 116 6.67 17.60 -11.61
C HIS A 116 5.84 16.36 -11.27
N ILE A 117 4.51 16.42 -11.33
CA ILE A 117 3.61 15.29 -11.11
C ILE A 117 3.25 14.64 -12.45
N SER A 118 2.96 15.45 -13.47
CA SER A 118 2.61 14.95 -14.81
C SER A 118 3.73 14.17 -15.51
N ALA A 119 4.97 14.25 -15.00
CA ALA A 119 6.12 13.53 -15.52
C ALA A 119 6.15 12.04 -15.13
N PHE A 120 5.35 11.63 -14.14
CA PHE A 120 5.29 10.23 -13.70
C PHE A 120 4.44 9.38 -14.64
N HIS A 121 4.71 8.08 -14.64
CA HIS A 121 3.87 7.08 -15.30
C HIS A 121 2.60 6.83 -14.50
N ASP A 122 1.57 6.36 -15.20
CA ASP A 122 0.30 5.98 -14.59
C ASP A 122 0.52 4.89 -13.53
N ALA A 123 -0.32 4.89 -12.51
CA ALA A 123 -0.25 3.98 -11.39
C ALA A 123 -0.69 2.58 -11.82
N GLU A 124 0.25 1.64 -11.77
CA GLU A 124 0.01 0.23 -12.05
C GLU A 124 0.07 -0.57 -10.75
N ARG A 125 -0.68 -1.68 -10.69
CA ARG A 125 -0.57 -2.60 -9.56
C ARG A 125 0.73 -3.37 -9.67
N LEU A 126 1.30 -3.69 -8.51
CA LEU A 126 2.55 -4.46 -8.43
C LEU A 126 2.45 -5.84 -9.10
N SER A 127 1.24 -6.43 -9.09
CA SER A 127 0.94 -7.73 -9.71
C SER A 127 0.86 -7.71 -11.22
N ASP A 128 0.59 -6.54 -11.82
CA ASP A 128 0.27 -6.43 -13.24
C ASP A 128 1.54 -6.27 -14.09
N ARG A 129 2.71 -6.19 -13.44
CA ARG A 129 4.02 -6.05 -14.08
C ARG A 129 4.67 -7.40 -14.33
N GLU A 130 5.23 -7.56 -15.51
CA GLU A 130 6.03 -8.74 -15.85
C GLU A 130 7.45 -8.72 -15.24
N ASN A 131 8.00 -7.53 -14.96
CA ASN A 131 9.34 -7.42 -14.38
C ASN A 131 9.32 -7.58 -12.84
N PRO A 132 10.24 -8.38 -12.28
CA PRO A 132 10.39 -8.52 -10.83
C PRO A 132 10.79 -7.19 -10.17
N LEU A 133 10.32 -6.98 -8.94
CA LEU A 133 10.49 -5.72 -8.19
C LEU A 133 11.96 -5.33 -7.96
N THR A 134 12.84 -6.33 -7.93
CA THR A 134 14.29 -6.15 -7.80
C THR A 134 14.85 -5.28 -8.92
N ASP A 135 14.30 -5.32 -10.12
CA ASP A 135 14.91 -4.67 -11.28
C ASP A 135 14.74 -3.13 -11.30
N TYR A 136 13.82 -2.59 -10.49
CA TYR A 136 13.48 -1.17 -10.52
C TYR A 136 14.35 -0.30 -9.61
N HIS A 137 14.77 -0.84 -8.47
CA HIS A 137 15.51 -0.05 -7.50
C HIS A 137 16.41 -0.93 -6.66
N THR A 138 17.66 -0.49 -6.50
CA THR A 138 18.70 -1.19 -5.74
C THR A 138 18.31 -1.45 -4.28
N ALA A 139 17.45 -0.63 -3.67
CA ALA A 139 16.90 -0.89 -2.33
C ALA A 139 16.02 -2.13 -2.23
N PHE A 140 15.50 -2.65 -3.35
CA PHE A 140 14.77 -3.92 -3.41
C PHE A 140 15.69 -5.10 -3.76
N HIS A 141 16.97 -4.85 -4.03
CA HIS A 141 17.93 -5.94 -4.19
C HIS A 141 18.16 -6.57 -2.81
N VAL A 142 17.82 -7.84 -2.69
CA VAL A 142 18.32 -8.65 -1.59
C VAL A 142 19.74 -9.06 -1.98
N THR A 143 20.72 -8.24 -1.63
CA THR A 143 22.10 -8.72 -1.52
C THR A 143 22.15 -9.63 -0.33
N ASP A 144 22.30 -10.94 -0.57
CA ASP A 144 22.80 -11.83 0.47
C ASP A 144 24.12 -11.22 0.96
N PRO A 145 24.30 -10.92 2.26
CA PRO A 145 25.61 -10.59 2.76
C PRO A 145 26.45 -11.84 2.54
N ASP A 146 27.28 -11.78 1.50
CA ASP A 146 28.20 -12.83 1.11
C ASP A 146 28.83 -13.47 2.36
N PRO A 147 28.60 -14.76 2.66
CA PRO A 147 29.27 -15.42 3.77
C PRO A 147 30.76 -15.65 3.48
N THR A 148 31.27 -15.26 2.31
CA THR A 148 32.68 -15.38 1.92
C THR A 148 33.43 -14.06 2.09
N GLY A 149 33.52 -13.60 3.33
CA GLY A 149 34.52 -12.65 3.78
C GLY A 149 35.58 -13.37 4.60
N THR A 150 36.70 -13.71 3.93
CA THR A 150 37.96 -14.22 4.49
C THR A 150 38.07 -15.75 4.65
N ASP A 151 39.04 -16.29 3.91
CA ASP A 151 39.69 -17.59 4.14
C ASP A 151 40.02 -17.81 5.63
N GLU A 152 39.17 -18.54 6.34
CA GLU A 152 39.55 -19.25 7.56
C GLU A 152 39.35 -20.75 7.28
N PRO A 153 40.35 -21.60 7.60
CA PRO A 153 40.29 -23.00 7.25
C PRO A 153 39.08 -23.63 7.93
N ALA A 154 38.33 -24.40 7.15
CA ALA A 154 37.23 -25.24 7.60
C ALA A 154 37.57 -25.92 8.93
N SER A 155 37.15 -25.30 10.02
CA SER A 155 37.08 -25.96 11.31
C SER A 155 35.95 -26.95 11.16
N THR A 156 36.33 -28.23 11.12
CA THR A 156 35.50 -29.42 11.20
C THR A 156 34.69 -29.41 12.50
N THR A 157 33.80 -28.44 12.64
CA THR A 157 32.72 -28.46 13.61
C THR A 157 31.68 -29.35 12.98
N ALA A 158 31.43 -30.51 13.58
CA ALA A 158 30.41 -31.44 13.11
C ALA A 158 29.09 -30.70 12.95
N CYS A 159 28.74 -30.32 11.72
CA CYS A 159 27.45 -29.74 11.40
C CYS A 159 26.42 -30.81 11.78
N CYS A 160 25.74 -30.63 12.92
CA CYS A 160 24.59 -31.46 13.24
C CYS A 160 23.63 -31.34 12.06
N SER A 161 23.20 -32.47 11.50
CA SER A 161 22.22 -32.45 10.42
C SER A 161 20.99 -31.67 10.90
N THR A 162 20.33 -30.95 9.99
CA THR A 162 19.14 -30.15 10.33
C THR A 162 18.11 -30.97 11.10
N ASP A 163 17.94 -32.24 10.73
CA ASP A 163 17.05 -33.18 11.43
C ASP A 163 17.50 -33.45 12.88
N SER A 164 18.80 -33.61 13.13
CA SER A 164 19.35 -33.77 14.49
C SER A 164 19.11 -32.51 15.33
N ALA A 165 19.29 -31.32 14.76
CA ALA A 165 19.04 -30.07 15.46
C ALA A 165 17.54 -29.88 15.79
N VAL A 166 16.64 -30.32 14.90
CA VAL A 166 15.20 -30.31 15.16
C VAL A 166 14.84 -31.28 16.29
N GLU A 167 15.35 -32.50 16.27
CA GLU A 167 15.09 -33.48 17.33
C GLU A 167 15.70 -33.05 18.68
N ASP A 168 16.88 -32.44 18.70
CA ASP A 168 17.49 -31.88 19.91
C ASP A 168 16.68 -30.70 20.48
N ALA A 169 16.11 -29.86 19.62
CA ALA A 169 15.18 -28.80 20.04
C ALA A 169 13.90 -29.40 20.65
N ILE A 170 13.31 -30.42 20.02
CA ILE A 170 12.14 -31.13 20.56
C ILE A 170 12.46 -31.77 21.91
N ALA A 171 13.63 -32.40 22.03
CA ALA A 171 14.13 -32.98 23.28
C ALA A 171 14.27 -31.92 24.39
N LEU A 172 14.81 -30.73 24.07
CA LEU A 172 14.92 -29.63 25.03
C LEU A 172 13.56 -29.20 25.58
N PHE A 173 12.59 -28.93 24.71
CA PHE A 173 11.25 -28.50 25.15
C PHE A 173 10.54 -29.57 25.99
N THR A 174 10.66 -30.84 25.61
CA THR A 174 10.05 -31.95 26.36
C THR A 174 10.68 -32.16 27.74
N LEU A 175 12.01 -32.03 27.85
CA LEU A 175 12.72 -32.06 29.13
C LEU A 175 12.30 -30.90 30.06
N LEU A 176 11.91 -29.75 29.49
CA LEU A 176 11.47 -28.56 30.22
C LEU A 176 9.96 -28.52 30.48
N GLY A 177 9.25 -29.65 30.31
CA GLY A 177 7.87 -29.82 30.73
C GLY A 177 6.81 -29.56 29.66
N TRP A 178 7.19 -29.33 28.40
CA TRP A 178 6.23 -29.21 27.31
C TRP A 178 5.67 -30.58 26.90
N PRO A 179 4.36 -30.68 26.57
CA PRO A 179 3.80 -31.90 26.02
C PRO A 179 4.52 -32.32 24.72
N PRO A 180 4.94 -33.58 24.55
CA PRO A 180 5.75 -34.02 23.40
C PRO A 180 5.14 -33.73 22.03
N HIS A 181 3.82 -33.86 21.89
CA HIS A 181 3.13 -33.57 20.64
C HIS A 181 3.10 -32.06 20.32
N VAL A 182 2.96 -31.19 21.33
CA VAL A 182 3.00 -29.73 21.16
C VAL A 182 4.41 -29.26 20.82
N ALA A 183 5.42 -29.80 21.51
CA ALA A 183 6.82 -29.48 21.23
C ALA A 183 7.20 -29.86 19.81
N ARG A 184 6.90 -31.09 19.37
CA ARG A 184 7.17 -31.56 18.00
C ARG A 184 6.45 -30.71 16.96
N ALA A 185 5.13 -30.61 17.04
CA ALA A 185 4.34 -29.87 16.05
C ALA A 185 4.70 -28.38 16.00
N GLY A 186 5.01 -27.76 17.15
CA GLY A 186 5.44 -26.37 17.23
C GLY A 186 6.80 -26.12 16.59
N VAL A 187 7.81 -26.96 16.89
CA VAL A 187 9.16 -26.85 16.30
C VAL A 187 9.09 -27.09 14.79
N GLU A 188 8.41 -28.15 14.34
CA GLU A 188 8.26 -28.47 12.92
C GLU A 188 7.56 -27.36 12.14
N HIS A 189 6.48 -26.78 12.68
CA HIS A 189 5.78 -25.66 12.04
C HIS A 189 6.68 -24.43 11.89
N ILE A 190 7.49 -24.12 12.90
CA ILE A 190 8.43 -23.00 12.86
C ILE A 190 9.54 -23.24 11.84
N CYS A 191 10.10 -24.46 11.78
CA CYS A 191 11.06 -24.84 10.75
C CYS A 191 10.47 -24.74 9.34
N GLN A 192 9.23 -25.21 9.16
CA GLN A 192 8.52 -25.11 7.89
C GLN A 192 8.24 -23.65 7.48
N ALA A 193 7.92 -22.78 8.44
CA ALA A 193 7.74 -21.36 8.21
C ALA A 193 9.06 -20.65 7.88
N LEU A 194 10.16 -21.03 8.54
CA LEU A 194 11.52 -20.56 8.21
C LEU A 194 11.90 -20.93 6.78
N ALA A 195 11.68 -22.19 6.38
CA ALA A 195 11.95 -22.64 5.02
C ALA A 195 11.16 -21.86 3.95
N ARG A 196 9.92 -21.44 4.24
CA ARG A 196 9.11 -20.62 3.32
C ARG A 196 9.52 -19.15 3.30
N ALA A 197 9.90 -18.59 4.44
CA ALA A 197 10.15 -17.15 4.58
C ALA A 197 11.57 -16.74 4.14
N GLY A 198 12.51 -17.67 4.04
CA GLY A 198 13.90 -17.44 3.61
C GLY A 198 14.75 -16.58 4.56
N SER A 199 14.13 -15.88 5.52
CA SER A 199 14.82 -15.11 6.55
C SER A 199 14.15 -15.26 7.91
N ARG A 200 14.99 -15.28 8.95
CA ARG A 200 14.56 -15.41 10.36
C ARG A 200 13.60 -14.30 10.79
N GLN A 201 13.85 -13.06 10.38
CA GLN A 201 13.03 -11.91 10.76
C GLN A 201 11.64 -11.98 10.13
N SER A 202 11.57 -12.34 8.84
CA SER A 202 10.30 -12.53 8.14
C SER A 202 9.48 -13.68 8.76
N ALA A 203 10.13 -14.80 9.09
CA ALA A 203 9.49 -15.92 9.77
C ALA A 203 8.92 -15.53 11.13
N TYR A 204 9.69 -14.82 11.97
CA TYR A 204 9.22 -14.35 13.28
C TYR A 204 8.00 -13.43 13.15
N GLU A 205 8.03 -12.50 12.19
CA GLU A 205 6.94 -11.56 11.91
C GLU A 205 5.67 -12.26 11.39
N ALA A 206 5.81 -13.30 10.57
CA ALA A 206 4.67 -14.11 10.12
C ALA A 206 4.08 -14.92 11.27
N LEU A 207 4.92 -15.65 12.01
CA LEU A 207 4.52 -16.56 13.08
C LEU A 207 3.91 -15.83 14.28
N ARG A 208 4.37 -14.61 14.64
CA ARG A 208 3.75 -13.86 15.74
C ARG A 208 2.29 -13.47 15.46
N ARG A 209 1.91 -13.36 14.18
CA ARG A 209 0.54 -13.02 13.74
C ARG A 209 -0.32 -14.26 13.50
N ASP A 210 0.28 -15.45 13.50
CA ASP A 210 -0.39 -16.71 13.20
C ASP A 210 -1.28 -17.18 14.36
N LYS A 211 -2.55 -16.75 14.32
CA LYS A 211 -3.57 -17.18 15.29
C LYS A 211 -4.01 -18.63 15.06
N HIS A 212 -3.84 -19.15 13.84
CA HIS A 212 -4.30 -20.48 13.49
C HIS A 212 -3.38 -21.56 14.07
N ALA A 213 -2.06 -21.39 13.94
CA ALA A 213 -1.08 -22.28 14.55
C ALA A 213 -1.24 -22.38 16.07
N ARG A 214 -1.53 -21.25 16.74
CA ARG A 214 -1.81 -21.22 18.19
C ARG A 214 -3.03 -22.03 18.58
N ALA A 215 -4.11 -21.93 17.80
CA ALA A 215 -5.34 -22.68 18.04
C ALA A 215 -5.15 -24.19 17.80
N LEU A 216 -4.39 -24.56 16.77
CA LEU A 216 -4.10 -25.96 16.44
C LEU A 216 -3.25 -26.65 17.52
N LEU A 217 -2.31 -25.92 18.11
CA LEU A 217 -1.42 -26.42 19.16
C LEU A 217 -2.04 -26.34 20.57
N ASP A 218 -3.23 -25.74 20.71
CA ASP A 218 -3.91 -25.46 22.00
C ASP A 218 -3.01 -24.74 23.03
N VAL A 219 -2.25 -23.73 22.57
CA VAL A 219 -1.31 -22.95 23.41
C VAL A 219 -1.74 -21.50 23.57
N ASN A 220 -1.53 -20.96 24.77
CA ASN A 220 -1.78 -19.54 25.05
C ASN A 220 -0.74 -18.61 24.36
N SER A 221 -0.97 -17.29 24.41
CA SER A 221 -0.08 -16.31 23.77
C SER A 221 1.33 -16.26 24.36
N THR A 222 1.46 -16.50 25.67
CA THR A 222 2.75 -16.46 26.37
C THR A 222 3.61 -17.66 25.98
N ALA A 223 3.04 -18.85 25.96
CA ALA A 223 3.66 -20.08 25.47
C ALA A 223 4.13 -19.93 24.01
N TRP A 224 3.25 -19.45 23.12
CA TRP A 224 3.61 -19.24 21.72
C TRP A 224 4.77 -18.25 21.55
N THR A 225 4.74 -17.13 22.27
CA THR A 225 5.80 -16.12 22.18
C THR A 225 7.13 -16.64 22.75
N ALA A 226 7.09 -17.44 23.83
CA ALA A 226 8.28 -18.06 24.40
C ALA A 226 8.89 -19.09 23.44
N LEU A 227 8.06 -19.93 22.81
CA LEU A 227 8.50 -20.89 21.79
C LEU A 227 9.21 -20.18 20.63
N LEU A 228 8.63 -19.10 20.10
CA LEU A 228 9.23 -18.30 19.03
C LEU A 228 10.55 -17.65 19.46
N LYS A 229 10.60 -17.04 20.64
CA LYS A 229 11.80 -16.37 21.15
C LYS A 229 12.92 -17.36 21.46
N ALA A 230 12.60 -18.53 21.99
CA ALA A 230 13.56 -19.56 22.31
C ALA A 230 14.16 -20.17 21.03
N LEU A 231 13.34 -20.49 20.03
CA LEU A 231 13.81 -21.13 18.78
C LEU A 231 14.50 -20.15 17.83
N LEU A 232 13.92 -18.96 17.62
CA LEU A 232 14.41 -17.97 16.64
C LEU A 232 15.32 -16.92 17.28
N GLY A 233 15.34 -16.79 18.60
CA GLY A 233 16.05 -15.73 19.29
C GLY A 233 15.30 -14.41 19.32
N HIS A 234 15.87 -13.43 20.02
CA HIS A 234 15.28 -12.11 20.15
C HIS A 234 15.37 -11.29 18.84
N PRO A 235 14.29 -10.62 18.38
CA PRO A 235 14.26 -9.95 17.07
C PRO A 235 15.01 -8.61 17.02
N SER A 236 15.48 -8.07 18.16
CA SER A 236 16.22 -6.81 18.18
C SER A 236 17.68 -7.01 17.75
N PRO A 237 18.19 -6.19 16.81
CA PRO A 237 19.55 -6.30 16.29
C PRO A 237 20.63 -6.10 17.37
N ALA A 238 20.31 -5.39 18.45
CA ALA A 238 21.22 -5.18 19.58
C ALA A 238 21.63 -6.48 20.28
N TYR A 239 20.80 -7.53 20.19
CA TYR A 239 21.04 -8.82 20.85
C TYR A 239 21.60 -9.88 19.89
N ALA A 240 21.76 -9.58 18.60
CA ALA A 240 22.11 -10.57 17.57
C ALA A 240 23.39 -11.38 17.87
N ALA A 241 24.37 -10.76 18.55
CA ALA A 241 25.62 -11.40 18.95
C ALA A 241 25.54 -12.20 20.26
N THR A 242 24.46 -12.07 21.03
CA THR A 242 24.27 -12.70 22.34
C THR A 242 23.58 -14.07 22.24
N ALA A 243 23.76 -14.92 23.24
CA ALA A 243 23.08 -16.23 23.32
C ALA A 243 21.55 -16.12 23.21
N ALA A 244 20.96 -15.07 23.81
CA ALA A 244 19.53 -14.77 23.75
C ALA A 244 19.06 -14.31 22.35
N GLY A 245 19.94 -13.72 21.53
CA GLY A 245 19.59 -13.27 20.19
C GLY A 245 19.82 -14.32 19.09
N ARG A 246 20.64 -15.35 19.33
CA ARG A 246 20.93 -16.39 18.32
C ARG A 246 19.80 -17.42 18.19
N GLY A 247 19.10 -17.74 19.28
CA GLY A 247 18.04 -18.77 19.29
C GLY A 247 18.60 -20.19 19.27
N ILE A 248 17.81 -21.16 19.74
CA ILE A 248 18.24 -22.56 19.89
C ILE A 248 18.63 -23.19 18.55
N LEU A 249 17.87 -22.95 17.47
CA LEU A 249 18.12 -23.58 16.18
C LEU A 249 19.50 -23.20 15.62
N LEU A 250 19.85 -21.90 15.69
CA LEU A 250 21.17 -21.44 15.25
C LEU A 250 22.28 -21.96 16.16
N ARG A 251 22.06 -22.00 17.48
CA ARG A 251 23.03 -22.52 18.46
C ARG A 251 23.36 -23.99 18.22
N LEU A 252 22.34 -24.83 17.99
CA LEU A 252 22.51 -26.24 17.65
C LEU A 252 23.26 -26.43 16.32
N LEU A 253 22.95 -25.62 15.30
CA LEU A 253 23.63 -25.68 13.99
C LEU A 253 25.10 -25.25 14.05
N ILE A 254 25.46 -24.34 14.98
CA ILE A 254 26.86 -23.93 15.24
C ILE A 254 27.59 -24.99 16.11
N GLY A 255 26.92 -26.07 16.51
CA GLY A 255 27.51 -27.20 17.23
C GLY A 255 27.41 -27.12 18.75
N GLU A 256 26.58 -26.23 19.28
CA GLU A 256 26.32 -26.18 20.72
C GLU A 256 25.51 -27.41 21.16
N SER A 257 25.98 -28.14 22.17
CA SER A 257 25.30 -29.35 22.64
C SER A 257 24.03 -29.04 23.46
N LEU A 258 23.07 -29.97 23.47
CA LEU A 258 21.88 -29.90 24.33
C LEU A 258 22.21 -29.67 25.81
N ARG A 259 23.32 -30.24 26.31
CA ARG A 259 23.78 -30.04 27.69
C ARG A 259 24.22 -28.60 27.97
N ALA A 260 24.76 -27.90 26.97
CA ALA A 260 25.14 -26.50 27.10
C ALA A 260 23.90 -25.60 27.12
N LEU A 261 22.89 -25.90 26.29
CA LEU A 261 21.60 -25.20 26.32
C LEU A 261 20.88 -25.34 27.66
N LEU A 262 20.95 -26.51 28.30
CA LEU A 262 20.37 -26.75 29.63
C LEU A 262 21.09 -26.02 30.77
N ARG A 263 22.28 -25.45 30.55
CA ARG A 263 23.00 -24.62 31.54
C ARG A 263 22.66 -23.14 31.44
N ASP A 264 21.90 -22.74 30.42
CA ASP A 264 21.43 -21.37 30.23
C ASP A 264 20.17 -21.16 31.08
N ASP A 265 20.35 -20.68 32.31
CA ASP A 265 19.28 -20.55 33.30
C ASP A 265 18.14 -19.66 32.80
N ASP A 266 18.43 -18.60 32.05
CA ASP A 266 17.42 -17.69 31.50
C ASP A 266 16.58 -18.38 30.41
N LEU A 267 17.22 -19.18 29.56
CA LEU A 267 16.54 -19.98 28.54
C LEU A 267 15.66 -21.06 29.19
N VAL A 268 16.19 -21.76 30.18
CA VAL A 268 15.48 -22.81 30.93
C VAL A 268 14.27 -22.22 31.66
N LEU A 269 14.44 -21.09 32.33
CA LEU A 269 13.38 -20.37 33.03
C LEU A 269 12.29 -19.92 32.05
N MET A 270 12.66 -19.35 30.90
CA MET A 270 11.71 -18.89 29.88
C MET A 270 10.83 -20.04 29.36
N ILE A 271 11.44 -21.17 29.01
CA ILE A 271 10.72 -22.31 28.42
C ILE A 271 9.86 -23.00 29.47
N SER A 272 10.38 -23.20 30.68
CA SER A 272 9.65 -23.89 31.76
C SER A 272 8.46 -23.09 32.27
N LEU A 273 8.59 -21.77 32.48
CA LEU A 273 7.48 -20.92 32.89
C LEU A 273 6.37 -20.82 31.84
N ALA A 274 6.75 -20.94 30.57
CA ALA A 274 5.84 -20.86 29.43
C ALA A 274 5.22 -22.20 29.04
N ALA A 275 5.58 -23.30 29.71
CA ALA A 275 5.06 -24.62 29.40
C ALA A 275 3.52 -24.66 29.55
N PRO A 276 2.78 -25.15 28.53
CA PRO A 276 1.33 -25.22 28.60
C PRO A 276 0.92 -26.21 29.68
N LYS A 277 0.18 -25.72 30.69
CA LYS A 277 -0.34 -26.56 31.77
C LYS A 277 -1.39 -27.51 31.20
N ARG A 278 -1.24 -28.82 31.44
CA ARG A 278 -2.29 -29.81 31.12
C ARG A 278 -3.55 -29.46 31.92
N GLY A 279 -4.53 -28.86 31.26
CA GLY A 279 -5.86 -28.61 31.82
C GLY A 279 -5.91 -27.41 32.77
N GLY A 280 -6.33 -26.28 32.22
CA GLY A 280 -6.76 -25.12 33.00
C GLY A 280 -7.51 -24.17 32.09
N ARG A 281 -8.79 -24.45 31.82
CA ARG A 281 -9.72 -23.45 31.31
C ARG A 281 -9.65 -22.25 32.25
N SER A 282 -9.24 -21.11 31.73
CA SER A 282 -9.69 -19.81 32.20
C SER A 282 -9.67 -18.81 31.06
#